data_AF-A0A3N7DVG1-F1
#
_entry.id   AF-A0A3N7DVG1-F1
#
_cell.length_a   1.000
_cell.length_b   1.000
_cell.length_c   1.000
_cell.angle_alpha   90.00
_cell.angle_beta   90.00
_cell.angle_gamma   90.00
#
_symmetry.space_group_name_H-M   'P 1'
#
loop_
_entity.id
_entity.type
_entity.pdbx_description
1 polymer ?
#
loop_
_entity_poly.entity_id
_entity_poly.type
_entity_poly.pdbx_seq_one_letter_code
_entity_poly.pdbx_strand_id
1 'polypeptide(L)'
;MKKSINVLVDLFGQSIIELPVTYTISTDEARPTEAMVSCKITLADDDIPGWLYSRNFSFFFSQTNNANAAILSICRAAGKQNVYYEQMLNVVSDYIWLKELYPEKQKSKVTY
;
A
#
# COMPACT_ATOMS: atom_id res chain seq x y z
N MET A 1 6.25 1.24 13.54
CA MET A 1 6.26 2.73 13.50
C MET A 1 5.16 3.22 12.57
N LYS A 2 4.40 4.24 12.95
CA LYS A 2 3.35 4.83 12.10
C LYS A 2 3.98 5.85 11.16
N LYS A 3 3.64 5.77 9.86
CA LYS A 3 4.15 6.65 8.80
C LYS A 3 2.98 7.27 8.03
N SER A 4 3.24 8.35 7.31
CA SER A 4 2.24 9.06 6.50
C SER A 4 2.81 9.42 5.12
N ILE A 5 1.94 9.34 4.11
CA ILE A 5 2.18 9.78 2.73
C ILE A 5 0.93 10.47 2.21
N ASN A 6 1.08 11.34 1.22
CA ASN A 6 -0.04 11.89 0.48
C ASN A 6 -0.04 11.27 -0.91
N VAL A 7 -1.19 10.78 -1.35
CA VAL A 7 -1.39 10.15 -2.65
C VAL A 7 -2.26 11.04 -3.50
N LEU A 8 -1.76 11.38 -4.68
CA LEU A 8 -2.50 12.16 -5.66
C LEU A 8 -3.23 11.20 -6.60
N VAL A 9 -4.56 11.34 -6.70
CA VAL A 9 -5.39 10.54 -7.59
C VAL A 9 -5.98 11.47 -8.64
N ASP A 10 -5.61 11.24 -9.90
CA ASP A 10 -6.16 11.96 -11.05
C ASP A 10 -7.48 11.30 -11.48
N LEU A 11 -8.57 12.07 -11.42
CA LEU A 11 -9.88 11.67 -11.92
C LEU A 11 -10.02 11.97 -13.42
N PHE A 12 -9.08 11.47 -14.22
CA PHE A 12 -8.99 11.65 -15.67
C PHE A 12 -9.31 13.09 -16.13
N GLY A 13 -8.62 14.07 -15.54
CA GLY A 13 -8.72 15.47 -15.96
C GLY A 13 -9.93 16.24 -15.41
N GLN A 14 -10.77 15.62 -14.57
CA GLN A 14 -11.81 16.35 -13.84
C GLN A 14 -11.22 17.11 -12.64
N SER A 15 -10.38 16.45 -11.86
CA SER A 15 -9.68 17.01 -10.70
C SER A 15 -8.59 16.06 -10.21
N ILE A 16 -7.62 16.60 -9.47
CA ILE A 16 -6.65 15.81 -8.71
C ILE A 16 -7.06 15.86 -7.25
N ILE A 17 -7.26 14.70 -6.64
CA ILE A 17 -7.60 14.57 -5.22
C ILE A 17 -6.35 14.18 -4.44
N GLU A 18 -6.09 14.88 -3.35
CA GLU A 18 -5.02 14.53 -2.40
C GLU A 18 -5.58 13.66 -1.27
N LEU A 19 -5.04 12.45 -1.14
CA LEU A 19 -5.42 11.48 -0.14
C LEU A 19 -4.29 11.28 0.88
N PRO A 20 -4.45 11.79 2.11
CA PRO A 20 -3.50 11.50 3.18
C PRO A 20 -3.70 10.04 3.64
N VAL A 21 -2.65 9.24 3.51
CA VAL A 21 -2.61 7.83 3.90
C VAL A 21 -1.63 7.65 5.05
N THR A 22 -2.13 7.14 6.17
CA THR A 22 -1.30 6.65 7.26
C THR A 22 -1.12 5.15 7.17
N TYR A 23 0.07 4.64 7.46
CA TYR A 23 0.32 3.20 7.42
C TYR A 23 1.26 2.72 8.51
N THR A 24 1.16 1.43 8.80
CA THR A 24 2.04 0.68 9.71
C THR A 24 2.46 -0.62 9.06
N ILE A 25 3.74 -0.95 9.19
CA ILE A 25 4.30 -2.23 8.75
C ILE A 25 4.52 -3.10 9.98
N SER A 26 4.05 -4.34 9.92
CA SER A 26 4.24 -5.37 10.92
C SER A 26 4.69 -6.67 10.26
N THR A 27 5.70 -7.31 10.82
CA THR A 27 6.12 -8.67 10.48
C THR A 27 5.65 -9.60 11.59
N ASP A 28 5.08 -10.73 11.22
CA ASP A 28 4.74 -11.78 12.17
C ASP A 28 5.98 -12.65 12.43
N GLU A 29 6.32 -12.93 13.69
CA GLU A 29 7.41 -13.85 14.03
C GLU A 29 7.14 -15.27 13.51
N ALA A 30 5.87 -15.66 13.39
CA ALA A 30 5.48 -16.94 12.79
C ALA A 30 5.67 -16.95 11.26
N ARG A 31 5.75 -15.78 10.62
CA ARG A 31 5.91 -15.61 9.16
C ARG A 31 6.91 -14.49 8.84
N PRO A 32 8.20 -14.69 9.15
CA PRO A 32 9.21 -13.63 9.03
C PRO A 32 9.45 -13.19 7.58
N THR A 33 9.02 -13.99 6.60
CA THR A 33 9.09 -13.69 5.17
C THR A 33 7.88 -12.89 4.65
N GLU A 34 6.89 -12.63 5.50
CA GLU A 34 5.68 -11.88 5.17
C GLU A 34 5.62 -10.57 5.97
N ALA A 35 5.54 -9.45 5.26
CA ALA A 35 5.27 -8.14 5.85
C ALA A 35 3.82 -7.75 5.59
N MET A 36 3.05 -7.53 6.66
CA MET A 36 1.72 -6.96 6.57
C MET A 36 1.80 -5.45 6.67
N VAL A 37 1.19 -4.76 5.72
CA VAL A 37 1.02 -3.31 5.74
C VAL A 37 -0.45 -3.00 5.96
N SER A 38 -0.73 -2.26 7.04
CA SER A 38 -2.06 -1.74 7.33
C SER A 38 -2.12 -0.26 7.02
N CYS A 39 -3.08 0.14 6.18
CA CYS A 39 -3.25 1.50 5.70
C CYS A 39 -4.61 2.08 6.12
N LYS A 40 -4.61 3.38 6.41
CA LYS A 40 -5.80 4.17 6.71
C LYS A 40 -5.73 5.54 6.03
N ILE A 41 -6.73 5.83 5.21
CA ILE A 41 -6.95 7.15 4.62
C ILE A 41 -7.57 8.07 5.68
N THR A 42 -6.98 9.24 5.90
CA THR A 42 -7.36 10.20 6.93
C THR A 42 -8.01 11.46 6.32
N LEU A 43 -9.05 11.26 5.52
CA LEU A 43 -9.93 12.34 5.05
C LEU A 43 -11.01 12.66 6.09
N ALA A 44 -11.52 13.89 6.08
CA ALA A 44 -12.74 14.25 6.79
C ALA A 44 -13.96 13.51 6.20
N ASP A 45 -15.04 13.39 6.96
CA ASP A 45 -16.26 12.70 6.54
C ASP A 45 -16.99 13.41 5.39
N ASP A 46 -16.88 14.73 5.34
CA ASP A 46 -17.49 15.55 4.29
C ASP A 46 -16.72 15.48 2.96
N ASP A 47 -15.46 15.01 2.98
CA ASP A 47 -14.56 14.97 1.84
C ASP A 47 -14.42 13.57 1.20
N ILE A 48 -15.28 12.61 1.58
CA ILE A 48 -15.18 11.24 1.05
C ILE A 48 -15.62 11.19 -0.41
N PRO A 49 -14.73 10.86 -1.36
CA PRO A 49 -15.14 10.68 -2.73
C PRO A 49 -16.03 9.44 -2.87
N GLY A 50 -17.09 9.50 -3.67
CA GLY A 50 -18.02 8.38 -3.85
C GLY A 50 -17.39 7.10 -4.45
N TRP A 51 -16.19 7.22 -5.04
CA TRP A 51 -15.40 6.09 -5.54
C TRP A 51 -14.56 5.40 -4.44
N LEU A 52 -14.38 6.03 -3.28
CA LEU A 52 -13.59 5.49 -2.18
C LEU A 52 -14.42 4.49 -1.36
N TYR A 53 -14.29 3.21 -1.66
CA TYR A 53 -15.11 2.18 -1.03
C TYR A 53 -14.70 1.77 0.38
N SER A 54 -13.41 1.86 0.70
CA SER A 54 -12.93 1.67 2.07
C SER A 54 -11.76 2.58 2.36
N ARG A 55 -11.81 3.21 3.53
CA ARG A 55 -10.72 4.02 4.07
C ARG A 55 -9.62 3.18 4.69
N ASN A 56 -9.94 1.96 5.12
CA ASN A 56 -8.99 1.03 5.70
C ASN A 56 -8.74 -0.10 4.71
N PHE A 57 -7.49 -0.39 4.44
CA PHE A 57 -7.09 -1.50 3.60
C PHE A 57 -5.75 -2.03 4.07
N SER A 58 -5.48 -3.28 3.76
CA SER A 58 -4.23 -3.92 4.11
C SER A 58 -3.71 -4.71 2.93
N PHE A 59 -2.40 -4.90 2.89
CA PHE A 59 -1.76 -5.77 1.93
C PHE A 59 -0.59 -6.49 2.55
N PHE A 60 -0.30 -7.65 1.97
CA PHE A 60 0.83 -8.50 2.34
C PHE A 60 1.86 -8.46 1.24
N PHE A 61 3.11 -8.35 1.65
CA PHE A 61 4.24 -8.68 0.81
C PHE A 61 4.84 -9.98 1.29
N SER A 62 4.96 -10.94 0.37
CA SER A 62 5.76 -12.14 0.62
C SER A 62 6.84 -12.27 -0.44
N GLN A 63 8.01 -12.75 -0.03
CA GLN A 63 9.06 -13.14 -0.96
C GLN A 63 9.04 -14.64 -1.18
N THR A 64 9.22 -15.02 -2.44
CA THR A 64 9.49 -16.41 -2.77
C THR A 64 10.96 -16.73 -2.52
N ASN A 65 11.26 -17.96 -2.09
CA ASN A 65 12.62 -18.41 -1.75
C ASN A 65 13.64 -18.25 -2.90
N ASN A 66 13.17 -18.08 -4.15
CA ASN A 66 14.01 -17.85 -5.33
C ASN A 66 14.33 -16.37 -5.59
N ALA A 67 14.03 -15.47 -4.64
CA ALA A 67 14.46 -14.05 -4.55
C ALA A 67 14.13 -13.10 -5.73
N ASN A 68 13.61 -13.61 -6.85
CA ASN A 68 13.36 -12.83 -8.07
C ASN A 68 11.90 -12.38 -8.23
N ALA A 69 10.99 -12.83 -7.37
CA ALA A 69 9.60 -12.45 -7.39
C ALA A 69 9.11 -12.07 -5.99
N ALA A 70 8.48 -10.91 -5.89
CA ALA A 70 7.69 -10.48 -4.74
C ALA A 70 6.21 -10.67 -5.07
N ILE A 71 5.46 -11.22 -4.13
CA ILE A 71 4.01 -11.36 -4.24
C ILE A 71 3.40 -10.24 -3.40
N LEU A 72 2.56 -9.43 -4.04
CA LEU A 72 1.71 -8.44 -3.40
C LEU A 72 0.28 -8.99 -3.38
N SER A 73 -0.30 -9.11 -2.18
CA SER A 73 -1.69 -9.51 -1.99
C SER A 73 -2.45 -8.40 -1.28
N ILE A 74 -3.46 -7.83 -1.94
CA ILE A 74 -4.25 -6.71 -1.41
C ILE A 74 -5.58 -7.22 -0.88
N CYS A 75 -5.87 -6.96 0.39
CA CYS A 75 -7.16 -7.22 1.01
C CYS A 75 -8.14 -6.12 0.64
N ARG A 76 -9.04 -6.43 -0.30
CA ARG A 76 -10.06 -5.50 -0.81
C ARG A 76 -11.33 -5.52 0.04
N ALA A 77 -12.09 -4.43 0.00
CA ALA A 77 -13.49 -4.43 0.44
C ALA A 77 -14.34 -5.26 -0.54
N ALA A 78 -15.18 -6.16 -0.02
CA ALA A 78 -15.93 -7.11 -0.83
C ALA A 78 -16.95 -6.43 -1.76
N GLY A 79 -17.06 -6.92 -3.00
CA GLY A 79 -18.21 -6.68 -3.88
C GLY A 79 -18.23 -5.37 -4.68
N LYS A 80 -17.14 -4.57 -4.70
CA LYS A 80 -17.10 -3.33 -5.48
C LYS A 80 -15.76 -3.17 -6.21
N GLN A 81 -15.80 -2.98 -7.53
CA GLN A 81 -14.65 -2.65 -8.37
C GLN A 81 -14.80 -1.23 -8.90
N ASN A 82 -13.85 -0.36 -8.59
CA ASN A 82 -13.74 0.98 -9.16
C ASN A 82 -12.30 1.23 -9.55
N VAL A 83 -12.11 1.73 -10.77
CA VAL A 83 -10.77 1.90 -11.36
C VAL A 83 -9.90 2.86 -10.53
N TYR A 84 -10.47 3.96 -10.01
CA TYR A 84 -9.72 4.92 -9.19
C TYR A 84 -9.33 4.34 -7.84
N TYR A 85 -10.22 3.54 -7.25
CA TYR A 85 -9.94 2.84 -6.01
C TYR A 85 -8.80 1.83 -6.20
N GLU A 86 -8.85 1.01 -7.25
CA GLU A 86 -7.81 0.02 -7.56
C GLU A 86 -6.47 0.68 -7.93
N GLN A 87 -6.49 1.76 -8.72
CA GLN A 87 -5.29 2.53 -9.05
C GLN A 87 -4.65 3.12 -7.78
N MET A 88 -5.45 3.70 -6.89
CA MET A 88 -4.97 4.24 -5.62
C MET A 88 -4.33 3.14 -4.76
N LEU A 89 -4.97 1.97 -4.65
CA LEU A 89 -4.42 0.83 -3.90
C LEU A 89 -3.05 0.41 -4.46
N ASN A 90 -2.93 0.28 -5.79
CA ASN A 90 -1.68 -0.10 -6.45
C ASN A 90 -0.56 0.92 -6.24
N VAL A 91 -0.87 2.22 -6.40
CA VAL A 91 0.12 3.30 -6.19
C VAL A 91 0.62 3.32 -4.75
N VAL A 92 -0.29 3.18 -3.77
CA VAL A 92 0.09 3.11 -2.36
C VAL A 92 1.00 1.91 -2.08
N SER A 93 0.61 0.73 -2.57
CA SER A 93 1.38 -0.49 -2.32
C SER A 93 2.75 -0.44 -2.96
N ASP A 94 2.85 0.00 -4.21
CA ASP A 94 4.11 0.08 -4.94
C ASP A 94 5.06 1.10 -4.31
N TYR A 95 4.53 2.26 -3.90
CA TYR A 95 5.32 3.26 -3.20
C TYR A 95 5.89 2.72 -1.89
N ILE A 96 5.05 2.09 -1.07
CA ILE A 96 5.48 1.56 0.23
C ILE A 96 6.50 0.43 0.02
N TRP A 97 6.29 -0.45 -0.97
CA TRP A 97 7.27 -1.46 -1.35
C TRP A 97 8.63 -0.85 -1.71
N LEU A 98 8.63 0.11 -2.64
CA LEU A 98 9.86 0.75 -3.13
C LEU A 98 10.59 1.54 -2.04
N LYS A 99 9.86 2.19 -1.15
CA LYS A 99 10.44 3.02 -0.10
C LYS A 99 10.95 2.23 1.09
N GLU A 100 10.21 1.20 1.49
CA GLU A 100 10.43 0.56 2.79
C GLU A 100 11.09 -0.81 2.66
N LEU A 101 10.78 -1.56 1.60
CA LEU A 101 11.14 -2.97 1.49
C LEU A 101 12.18 -3.24 0.40
N TYR A 102 12.23 -2.40 -0.64
CA TYR A 102 13.28 -2.45 -1.66
C TYR A 102 14.68 -2.06 -1.13
N PRO A 103 14.86 -1.03 -0.28
CA PRO A 103 16.20 -0.61 0.17
C PRO A 103 16.88 -1.64 1.09
N GLU A 104 16.12 -2.42 1.87
CA GLU A 104 16.68 -3.52 2.67
C GLU A 104 17.30 -4.63 1.79
N LYS A 105 16.85 -4.77 0.53
CA LYS A 105 17.47 -5.68 -0.45
C LYS A 105 18.85 -5.24 -0.94
N GLN A 106 19.15 -3.94 -0.92
CA GLN A 106 20.48 -3.47 -1.34
C GLN A 106 21.52 -3.69 -0.24
N LYS A 107 21.14 -3.50 1.04
CA LYS A 107 22.06 -3.71 2.16
C LYS A 107 22.46 -5.18 2.35
N SER A 108 21.54 -6.11 2.11
CA SER A 108 21.79 -7.55 2.23
C SER A 108 22.56 -8.16 1.06
N LYS A 109 22.73 -7.44 -0.06
CA LYS A 109 23.56 -7.86 -1.20
C LYS A 109 25.00 -7.34 -1.16
N VAL A 110 25.31 -6.39 -0.27
CA VAL A 110 26.67 -5.86 -0.09
C VAL A 110 27.26 -6.46 1.17
N THR A 111 27.71 -7.70 1.07
CA THR A 111 28.60 -8.30 2.07
C THR A 111 29.72 -8.96 1.27
N TYR A 112 30.90 -8.34 1.32
CA TYR A 112 32.13 -8.77 0.65
C TYR A 112 32.70 -10.03 1.31
#